data_AF-A0A937IDF7-F1
#
_entry.id   AF-A0A937IDF7-F1
#
_cell.length_a   1.000
_cell.length_b   1.000
_cell.length_c   1.000
_cell.angle_alpha   90.00
_cell.angle_beta   90.00
_cell.angle_gamma   90.00
#
_symmetry.space_group_name_H-M   'P 1'
#
loop_
_entity.id
_entity.type
_entity.pdbx_description
1 polymer ?
#
loop_
_entity_poly.entity_id
_entity_poly.type
_entity_poly.pdbx_seq_one_letter_code
_entity_poly.pdbx_strand_id
1 'polypeptide(L)'
;MSSLLVWLMIGVALAMPGLLWMLQSNVQSLSQQWQGSTGLTVYMALGASEQSIEEMVTVLEREPAVTGFQLTTPQQALDELLAQSSESDLLQQAIAEVEANPLPASFGVILDSEQ
;
A
#
# COMPACT_ATOMS: atom_id res chain seq x y z
N MET A 1 50.05 -1.68 15.21
CA MET A 1 48.91 -2.61 15.44
C MET A 1 47.58 -1.92 15.79
N SER A 2 47.55 -0.63 16.13
CA SER A 2 46.32 0.04 16.62
C SER A 2 45.38 0.57 15.52
N SER A 3 45.85 0.77 14.28
CA SER A 3 44.99 1.29 13.19
C SER A 3 43.93 0.29 12.73
N LEU A 4 44.21 -1.01 12.79
CA LEU A 4 43.29 -2.06 12.35
C LEU A 4 42.02 -2.11 13.20
N LEU A 5 42.17 -1.92 14.52
CA LEU A 5 41.05 -1.91 15.47
C LEU A 5 40.15 -0.68 15.27
N VAL A 6 40.74 0.49 14.97
CA VAL A 6 39.99 1.71 14.65
C VAL A 6 39.23 1.56 13.34
N TRP A 7 39.85 0.96 12.32
CA TRP A 7 39.20 0.69 11.03
C TRP A 7 38.02 -0.28 11.17
N LEU A 8 38.16 -1.33 12.00
CA LEU A 8 37.08 -2.27 12.30
C LEU A 8 35.90 -1.58 13.00
N MET A 9 36.16 -0.72 13.99
CA MET A 9 35.11 0.02 14.69
C MET A 9 34.34 0.97 13.76
N ILE A 10 35.04 1.70 12.89
CA ILE A 10 34.41 2.58 11.91
C ILE A 10 33.55 1.76 10.95
N GLY A 11 34.04 0.61 10.48
CA GLY A 11 33.28 -0.29 9.63
C GLY A 11 31.97 -0.78 10.26
N VAL A 12 32.01 -1.23 11.53
CA VAL A 12 30.80 -1.68 12.25
C VAL A 12 29.84 -0.51 12.51
N ALA A 13 30.36 0.67 12.85
CA ALA A 13 29.56 1.87 13.08
C ALA A 13 28.85 2.37 11.81
N LEU A 14 29.44 2.19 10.62
CA LEU A 14 28.80 2.48 9.33
C LEU A 14 27.87 1.36 8.86
N ALA A 15 28.17 0.12 9.20
CA ALA A 15 27.33 -1.02 8.84
C ALA A 15 25.95 -0.95 9.50
N MET A 16 25.84 -0.51 10.76
CA MET A 16 24.57 -0.44 11.48
C MET A 16 23.52 0.51 10.85
N PRO A 17 23.82 1.79 10.56
CA PRO A 17 22.89 2.67 9.85
C PRO A 17 22.63 2.19 8.41
N GLY A 18 23.64 1.62 7.74
CA GLY A 18 23.46 1.03 6.41
C GLY A 18 22.50 -0.18 6.42
N LEU A 19 22.63 -1.05 7.42
CA LEU A 19 21.73 -2.19 7.63
C LEU A 19 20.32 -1.74 7.98
N LEU A 20 20.14 -0.74 8.85
CA LEU A 20 18.82 -0.17 9.14
C LEU A 20 18.18 0.44 7.89
N TRP A 21 18.95 1.16 7.07
CA TRP A 21 18.48 1.73 5.81
C TRP A 21 18.08 0.65 4.80
N MET A 22 18.86 -0.43 4.72
CA MET A 22 18.57 -1.59 3.89
C MET A 22 17.35 -2.37 4.38
N LEU A 23 17.15 -2.48 5.69
CA LEU A 23 15.93 -3.07 6.27
C LEU A 23 14.70 -2.23 5.91
N GLN A 24 14.78 -0.90 5.99
CA GLN A 24 13.67 -0.03 5.61
C GLN A 24 13.30 -0.19 4.12
N SER A 25 14.29 -0.26 3.22
CA SER A 25 14.05 -0.47 1.79
C SER A 25 13.57 -1.89 1.47
N ASN A 26 14.01 -2.90 2.22
CA ASN A 26 13.50 -4.28 2.08
C ASN A 26 12.09 -4.45 2.67
N VAL A 27 11.71 -3.71 3.71
CA VAL A 27 10.35 -3.73 4.24
C VAL A 27 9.37 -3.12 3.23
N GLN A 28 9.79 -2.04 2.55
CA GLN A 28 9.03 -1.48 1.43
C GLN A 28 8.94 -2.47 0.26
N SER A 29 10.03 -3.16 -0.10
CA SER A 29 9.96 -4.17 -1.17
C SER A 29 9.16 -5.41 -0.77
N LEU A 30 9.13 -5.81 0.50
CA LEU A 30 8.25 -6.88 0.99
C LEU A 30 6.77 -6.48 0.86
N SER A 31 6.44 -5.21 1.09
CA SER A 31 5.11 -4.67 0.79
C SER A 31 4.80 -4.65 -0.72
N GLN A 32 5.81 -4.49 -1.58
CA GLN A 32 5.68 -4.58 -3.03
C GLN A 32 5.74 -6.02 -3.56
N GLN A 33 6.33 -6.97 -2.84
CA GLN A 33 6.30 -8.40 -3.17
C GLN A 33 4.87 -8.95 -3.01
N TRP A 34 4.04 -8.33 -2.18
CA TRP A 34 2.58 -8.54 -2.18
C TRP A 34 1.90 -8.00 -3.46
N GLN A 35 2.53 -7.06 -4.19
CA GLN A 35 2.18 -6.69 -5.58
C GLN A 35 2.86 -7.59 -6.64
N GLY A 36 3.71 -8.55 -6.23
CA GLY A 36 4.40 -9.49 -7.11
C GLY A 36 3.58 -10.74 -7.48
N SER A 37 2.48 -11.01 -6.77
CA SER A 37 1.42 -11.87 -7.29
C SER A 37 0.57 -11.07 -8.28
N THR A 38 0.00 -11.69 -9.30
CA THR A 38 -0.93 -11.01 -10.22
C THR A 38 -2.10 -10.44 -9.43
N GLY A 39 -2.01 -9.15 -9.09
CA GLY A 39 -3.01 -8.44 -8.34
C GLY A 39 -3.91 -7.64 -9.27
N LEU A 40 -5.21 -7.63 -9.01
CA LEU A 40 -6.16 -6.80 -9.73
C LEU A 40 -6.83 -5.84 -8.74
N THR A 41 -6.87 -4.54 -9.09
CA THR A 41 -7.66 -3.56 -8.33
C THR A 41 -9.02 -3.41 -8.99
N VAL A 42 -10.08 -3.80 -8.28
CA VAL A 42 -11.46 -3.58 -8.70
C VAL A 42 -11.95 -2.27 -8.11
N TYR A 43 -12.27 -1.30 -8.97
CA TYR A 43 -12.90 -0.04 -8.54
C TYR A 43 -14.41 -0.16 -8.61
N MET A 44 -15.08 0.21 -7.53
CA MET A 44 -16.53 0.27 -7.51
C MET A 44 -17.07 1.58 -8.09
N ALA A 45 -18.39 1.62 -8.31
CA ALA A 45 -19.08 2.87 -8.59
C ALA A 45 -18.98 3.84 -7.41
N LEU A 46 -18.98 5.14 -7.72
CA LEU A 46 -19.01 6.22 -6.72
C LEU A 46 -20.31 6.13 -5.91
N GLY A 47 -20.19 6.08 -4.59
CA GLY A 47 -21.34 5.95 -3.69
C GLY A 47 -22.00 4.56 -3.72
N ALA A 48 -21.27 3.51 -4.13
CA ALA A 48 -21.73 2.13 -3.99
C ALA A 48 -22.23 1.86 -2.56
N SER A 49 -23.40 1.24 -2.44
CA SER A 49 -24.00 0.93 -1.15
C SER A 49 -23.22 -0.17 -0.45
N GLU A 50 -23.35 -0.24 0.88
CA GLU A 50 -22.77 -1.34 1.68
C GLU A 50 -23.21 -2.70 1.16
N GLN A 51 -24.45 -2.83 0.66
CA GLN A 51 -24.93 -4.07 0.06
C GLN A 51 -24.14 -4.47 -1.19
N SER A 52 -23.80 -3.52 -2.08
CA SER A 52 -22.97 -3.82 -3.25
C SER A 52 -21.54 -4.20 -2.88
N ILE A 53 -21.01 -3.65 -1.78
CA ILE A 53 -19.71 -4.03 -1.21
C ILE A 53 -19.77 -5.48 -0.73
N GLU A 54 -20.79 -5.83 0.05
CA GLU A 54 -20.97 -7.19 0.58
C GLU A 54 -21.18 -8.24 -0.54
N GLU A 55 -21.95 -7.88 -1.57
CA GLU A 55 -22.12 -8.73 -2.76
C GLU A 55 -20.78 -8.97 -3.46
N MET A 56 -19.96 -7.93 -3.63
CA MET A 56 -18.62 -8.06 -4.22
C MET A 56 -17.69 -8.91 -3.37
N VAL A 57 -17.70 -8.72 -2.05
CA VAL A 57 -16.94 -9.56 -1.09
C VAL A 57 -17.34 -11.02 -1.25
N THR A 58 -18.65 -11.30 -1.30
CA THR A 58 -19.17 -12.66 -1.45
C THR A 58 -18.74 -13.31 -2.77
N VAL A 59 -18.66 -12.53 -3.86
CA VAL A 59 -18.17 -13.02 -5.15
C VAL A 59 -16.68 -13.34 -5.05
N LEU A 60 -15.87 -12.44 -4.50
CA LEU A 60 -14.43 -12.63 -4.36
C LEU A 60 -14.07 -13.80 -3.44
N GLU A 61 -14.81 -14.02 -2.35
CA GLU A 61 -14.64 -15.16 -1.46
C GLU A 61 -14.97 -16.51 -2.10
N ARG A 62 -15.83 -16.53 -3.11
CA ARG A 62 -16.23 -17.75 -3.82
C ARG A 62 -15.35 -18.06 -5.03
N GLU A 63 -14.54 -17.12 -5.47
CA GLU A 63 -13.67 -17.31 -6.62
C GLU A 63 -12.42 -18.11 -6.22
N PRO A 64 -12.22 -19.33 -6.75
CA PRO A 64 -11.10 -20.19 -6.37
C PRO A 64 -9.75 -19.64 -6.83
N ALA A 65 -9.74 -18.70 -7.78
CA ALA A 65 -8.54 -18.01 -8.22
C ALA A 65 -8.10 -16.89 -7.27
N VAL A 66 -8.92 -16.51 -6.27
CA VAL A 66 -8.63 -15.43 -5.33
C VAL A 66 -8.06 -16.02 -4.03
N THR A 67 -6.79 -15.72 -3.76
CA THR A 67 -6.11 -16.15 -2.52
C THR A 67 -6.38 -15.19 -1.37
N GLY A 68 -6.72 -13.93 -1.69
CA GLY A 68 -7.09 -12.93 -0.70
C GLY A 68 -7.55 -11.63 -1.33
N PHE A 69 -8.24 -10.80 -0.54
CA PHE A 69 -8.64 -9.46 -0.97
C PHE A 69 -8.51 -8.46 0.19
N GLN A 70 -8.31 -7.19 -0.17
CA GLN A 70 -8.25 -6.06 0.74
C GLN A 70 -9.29 -5.01 0.31
N LEU A 71 -10.24 -4.71 1.18
CA LEU A 71 -11.18 -3.61 0.96
C LEU A 71 -10.53 -2.29 1.40
N THR A 72 -10.52 -1.32 0.49
CA THR A 72 -10.19 0.08 0.78
C THR A 72 -11.46 0.91 0.70
N THR A 73 -11.84 1.50 1.82
CA THR A 73 -13.02 2.38 1.90
C THR A 73 -12.75 3.74 1.25
N PRO A 74 -13.80 4.49 0.84
CA PRO A 74 -13.63 5.82 0.27
C PRO A 74 -12.84 6.76 1.20
N GLN A 75 -13.11 6.71 2.50
CA GLN A 75 -12.40 7.52 3.50
C GLN A 75 -10.93 7.14 3.61
N GLN A 76 -10.60 5.84 3.67
CA GLN A 76 -9.20 5.41 3.71
C GLN A 76 -8.43 5.83 2.46
N ALA A 77 -9.05 5.70 1.28
CA ALA A 77 -8.46 6.17 0.03
C ALA A 77 -8.17 7.67 0.04
N LEU A 78 -9.05 8.45 0.69
CA LEU A 78 -8.88 9.89 0.84
C LEU A 78 -7.72 10.22 1.77
N ASP A 79 -7.68 9.59 2.95
CA ASP A 79 -6.64 9.79 3.94
C ASP A 79 -5.26 9.44 3.38
N GLU A 80 -5.16 8.33 2.64
CA GLU A 80 -3.91 7.89 2.02
C GLU A 80 -3.48 8.82 0.87
N LEU A 81 -4.43 9.36 0.10
CA LEU A 81 -4.15 10.33 -0.93
C LEU A 81 -3.71 11.68 -0.34
N LEU A 82 -4.31 12.13 0.76
CA LEU A 82 -3.89 13.34 1.48
C LEU A 82 -2.51 13.18 2.12
N ALA A 83 -2.22 12.02 2.71
CA ALA A 83 -0.91 11.72 3.28
C ALA A 83 0.19 11.74 2.21
N GLN A 84 -0.08 11.18 1.03
CA GLN A 84 0.87 11.21 -0.10
C GLN A 84 0.97 12.59 -0.76
N SER A 85 -0.13 13.36 -0.75
CA SER A 85 -0.20 14.69 -1.38
C SER A 85 0.08 15.82 -0.39
N SER A 86 0.64 15.52 0.78
CA SER A 86 0.91 16.52 1.83
C SER A 86 1.89 17.62 1.40
N GLU A 87 2.68 17.39 0.35
CA GLU A 87 3.58 18.39 -0.24
C GLU A 87 2.96 19.19 -1.39
N SER A 88 1.72 18.87 -1.79
CA SER A 88 1.00 19.50 -2.90
C SER A 88 -0.21 20.31 -2.42
N ASP A 89 -0.01 21.60 -2.16
CA ASP A 89 -1.06 22.55 -1.74
C ASP A 89 -2.25 22.58 -2.73
N LEU A 90 -1.99 22.44 -4.04
CA LEU A 90 -3.05 22.45 -5.06
C LEU A 90 -4.01 21.26 -4.94
N LEU A 91 -3.51 20.08 -4.59
CA LEU A 91 -4.32 18.88 -4.43
C LEU A 91 -5.14 18.96 -3.13
N GLN A 92 -4.55 19.47 -2.06
CA GLN A 92 -5.25 19.69 -0.79
C GLN A 92 -6.39 20.68 -0.95
N GLN A 93 -6.15 21.80 -1.66
CA GLN A 93 -7.17 22.80 -1.95
C GLN A 93 -8.32 22.21 -2.79
N ALA A 94 -7.99 21.48 -3.87
CA ALA A 94 -9.00 20.89 -4.75
C ALA A 94 -9.90 19.87 -4.04
N ILE A 95 -9.34 19.12 -3.08
CA ILE A 95 -10.11 18.17 -2.27
C ILE A 95 -10.96 18.89 -1.22
N ALA A 96 -10.45 19.97 -0.62
CA ALA A 96 -11.20 20.79 0.33
C ALA A 96 -12.39 21.52 -0.31
N GLU A 97 -12.33 21.79 -1.62
CA GLU A 97 -13.42 22.40 -2.38
C GLU A 97 -14.53 21.41 -2.78
N VAL A 98 -14.31 20.11 -2.62
CA VAL A 98 -15.29 19.08 -2.97
C VAL A 98 -16.23 18.82 -1.80
N GLU A 99 -17.54 18.95 -2.03
CA GLU A 99 -18.58 18.81 -1.00
C GLU A 99 -18.74 17.38 -0.44
N ALA A 100 -18.38 16.35 -1.21
CA ALA A 100 -18.53 14.94 -0.84
C ALA A 100 -17.38 14.08 -1.39
N ASN A 101 -16.94 13.08 -0.63
CA ASN A 101 -15.77 12.25 -0.97
C ASN A 101 -15.88 11.67 -2.40
N PRO A 102 -15.02 12.10 -3.35
CA PRO A 102 -15.12 11.72 -4.76
C PRO A 102 -14.36 10.42 -5.06
N LEU A 103 -13.84 9.72 -4.06
CA LEU A 103 -13.08 8.49 -4.25
C LEU A 103 -14.00 7.27 -4.16
N PRO A 104 -13.97 6.37 -5.15
CA PRO A 104 -14.69 5.11 -5.04
C PRO A 104 -14.00 4.19 -4.02
N ALA A 105 -14.78 3.29 -3.42
CA ALA A 105 -14.17 2.15 -2.74
C ALA A 105 -13.54 1.21 -3.77
N SER A 106 -12.50 0.51 -3.35
CA SER A 106 -11.77 -0.44 -4.19
C SER A 106 -11.43 -1.72 -3.44
N PHE A 107 -11.27 -2.79 -4.21
CA PHE A 107 -10.79 -4.07 -3.72
C PHE A 107 -9.45 -4.38 -4.38
N GLY A 108 -8.40 -4.50 -3.58
CA GLY A 108 -7.15 -5.10 -4.01
C GLY A 108 -7.28 -6.61 -3.93
N VAL A 109 -7.36 -7.30 -5.08
CA VAL A 109 -7.53 -8.74 -5.17
C VAL A 109 -6.19 -9.38 -5.49
N ILE A 110 -5.82 -10.41 -4.73
CA ILE A 110 -4.61 -11.21 -4.94
C ILE A 110 -5.03 -12.51 -5.60
N LEU A 111 -4.57 -12.73 -6.83
CA LEU A 111 -4.82 -13.98 -7.54
C LEU A 111 -3.76 -15.01 -7.18
N ASP A 112 -4.15 -16.29 -7.18
CA ASP A 112 -3.21 -17.39 -7.14
C ASP A 112 -2.46 -17.45 -8.48
N SER A 113 -1.14 -17.38 -8.45
CA SER A 113 -0.31 -17.30 -9.66
C SER A 113 0.03 -18.67 -10.27
N GLU A 114 -0.65 -19.74 -9.83
CA GLU A 114 -0.49 -21.11 -10.36
C GLU A 114 -1.74 -21.61 -11.11
N GLN A 115 -1.95 -21.09 -12.33
CA GLN A 115 -2.74 -21.76 -13.38
C GLN A 115 -1.92 -21.84 -14.67
#